data_AF-A0A355S027-F1
#
_entry.id   AF-A0A355S027-F1
#
_cell.length_a   1.000
_cell.length_b   1.000
_cell.length_c   1.000
_cell.angle_alpha   90.00
_cell.angle_beta   90.00
_cell.angle_gamma   90.00
#
_symmetry.space_group_name_H-M   'P 1'
#
loop_
_entity.id
_entity.type
_entity.pdbx_description
1 polymer ?
#
loop_
_entity_poly.entity_id
_entity_poly.type
_entity_poly.pdbx_seq_one_letter_code
_entity_poly.pdbx_strand_id
1 'polypeptide(L)'
;LYDLMKQSMGARKQPLLFCITTNGFVRDCIFDSQYQYASDLLYGKLSQPNKRFLPFIYELDSMNEWDKEECWIKANPGLGTIKSYDYLKQMVDKAKDDIAFKPTVLVKDFNMKQNSATAWLTYEVIDNEERLPDYKFRYAIGGMDAADSVDLNSAKALCMRPGDNKIYVKSMYWIPEDVIDRFENEGKRQGRDNVPYKLWADQGLMRTFPGNKVDKRVFLEWFKELRDVEDLYILYIGYDPWHIDDSLLREFKMEFGENSMIPIRQGVLTLSQPMKDLAADLGSKRIVYNNNPIDKMCLLNTEVKVDVNGNIQPVKGLDSRKRIDGTISLICAYKVLQDKMDEYQSII
;
A
#
# COMPACT_ATOMS: atom_id res chain seq x y z
N LEU A 1 -6.84 19.00 23.43
CA LEU A 1 -5.98 20.00 24.11
C LEU A 1 -6.10 21.39 23.50
N TYR A 2 -5.86 21.55 22.20
CA TYR A 2 -5.96 22.85 21.49
C TYR A 2 -7.29 23.59 21.75
N ASP A 3 -8.44 22.93 21.52
CA ASP A 3 -9.74 23.57 21.70
C ASP A 3 -10.03 23.95 23.15
N LEU A 4 -9.60 23.11 24.10
CA LEU A 4 -9.72 23.39 25.53
C LEU A 4 -8.95 24.67 25.90
N MET A 5 -7.71 24.82 25.41
CA MET A 5 -6.92 26.03 25.63
C MET A 5 -7.60 27.26 25.01
N LYS A 6 -8.11 27.14 23.78
CA LYS A 6 -8.80 28.24 23.11
C LYS A 6 -10.07 28.66 23.84
N GLN A 7 -10.89 27.70 24.28
CA GLN A 7 -12.14 27.96 25.00
C GLN A 7 -11.91 28.57 26.40
N SER A 8 -10.82 28.17 27.09
CA SER A 8 -10.46 28.73 28.40
C SER A 8 -10.23 30.25 28.40
N MET A 9 -9.98 30.83 27.22
CA MET A 9 -9.73 32.27 27.08
C MET A 9 -11.01 33.12 26.93
N GLY A 10 -12.20 32.51 26.97
CA GLY A 10 -13.48 33.19 26.67
C GLY A 10 -13.81 34.41 27.55
N ALA A 11 -13.32 34.46 28.79
CA ALA A 11 -13.54 35.59 29.70
C ALA A 11 -12.62 36.79 29.44
N ARG A 12 -11.58 36.66 28.61
CA ARG A 12 -10.59 37.71 28.37
C ARG A 12 -11.11 38.70 27.33
N LYS A 13 -10.89 40.00 27.54
CA LYS A 13 -11.28 41.07 26.58
C LYS A 13 -10.48 41.02 25.27
N GLN A 14 -9.20 40.66 25.33
CA GLN A 14 -8.29 40.58 24.18
C GLN A 14 -7.42 39.30 24.25
N PRO A 15 -8.01 38.11 24.04
CA PRO A 15 -7.26 36.86 24.11
C PRO A 15 -6.33 36.71 22.90
N LEU A 16 -5.08 36.34 23.15
CA LEU A 16 -4.12 35.95 22.12
C LEU A 16 -3.68 34.50 22.37
N LEU A 17 -3.87 33.65 21.36
CA LEU A 17 -3.36 32.28 21.33
C LEU A 17 -2.25 32.21 20.29
N PHE A 18 -1.02 31.96 20.74
CA PHE A 18 0.12 31.77 19.86
C PHE A 18 0.42 30.27 19.74
N CYS A 19 0.42 29.76 18.51
CA CYS A 19 0.68 28.35 18.24
C CYS A 19 1.79 28.22 17.20
N ILE A 20 2.80 27.42 17.53
CA ILE A 20 3.82 26.97 16.59
C ILE A 20 3.68 25.47 16.42
N THR A 21 3.87 25.00 15.20
CA THR A 21 3.80 23.58 14.87
C THR A 21 4.53 23.35 13.55
N THR A 22 4.76 22.09 13.22
CA THR A 22 5.33 21.65 11.95
C THR A 22 4.53 20.46 11.45
N ASN A 23 4.64 20.16 10.17
CA ASN A 23 4.06 18.97 9.60
C ASN A 23 4.52 17.71 10.35
N GLY A 24 3.64 16.73 10.37
CA GLY A 24 3.86 15.44 11.03
C GLY A 24 3.69 14.29 10.05
N PHE A 25 3.99 13.09 10.50
CA PHE A 25 3.70 11.89 9.70
C PHE A 25 2.28 11.36 9.91
N VAL A 26 1.65 11.73 11.03
CA VAL A 26 0.24 11.39 11.33
C VAL A 26 -0.65 12.33 10.52
N ARG A 27 -1.63 11.74 9.81
CA ARG A 27 -2.63 12.45 9.01
C ARG A 27 -3.98 12.43 9.72
N ASP A 28 -4.93 13.20 9.19
CA ASP A 28 -6.30 13.36 9.71
C ASP A 28 -6.34 13.75 11.19
N CYS A 29 -5.34 14.51 11.61
CA CYS A 29 -5.22 15.00 12.97
C CYS A 29 -5.57 16.49 13.05
N ILE A 30 -5.57 17.04 14.27
CA ILE A 30 -5.87 18.46 14.51
C ILE A 30 -4.98 19.40 13.69
N PHE A 31 -3.72 19.02 13.43
CA PHE A 31 -2.83 19.79 12.57
C PHE A 31 -3.41 19.93 11.15
N ASP A 32 -3.88 18.83 10.55
CA ASP A 32 -4.41 18.84 9.19
C ASP A 32 -5.66 19.70 9.08
N SER A 33 -6.55 19.63 10.08
CA SER A 33 -7.73 20.49 10.15
C SER A 33 -7.38 21.97 10.28
N GLN A 34 -6.41 22.32 11.14
CA GLN A 34 -5.97 23.72 11.31
C GLN A 34 -5.21 24.23 10.08
N TYR A 35 -4.36 23.40 9.47
CA TYR A 35 -3.64 23.74 8.24
C TYR A 35 -4.61 23.98 7.08
N GLN A 36 -5.62 23.11 6.91
CA GLN A 36 -6.63 23.29 5.87
C GLN A 36 -7.40 24.59 6.07
N TYR A 37 -7.86 24.86 7.30
CA TYR A 37 -8.54 26.12 7.63
C TYR A 37 -7.68 27.35 7.37
N ALA A 38 -6.38 27.28 7.71
CA ALA A 38 -5.41 28.34 7.43
C ALA A 38 -5.22 28.58 5.94
N SER A 39 -5.05 27.50 5.17
CA SER A 39 -4.93 27.54 3.71
C SER A 39 -6.18 28.15 3.08
N ASP A 40 -7.38 27.70 3.48
CA ASP A 40 -8.64 28.22 2.95
C ASP A 40 -8.85 29.70 3.28
N LEU A 41 -8.39 30.18 4.45
CA LEU A 41 -8.40 31.61 4.76
C LEU A 41 -7.44 32.39 3.86
N LEU A 42 -6.21 31.91 3.70
CA LEU A 42 -5.17 32.58 2.88
C LEU A 42 -5.55 32.65 1.40
N TYR A 43 -6.17 31.60 0.87
CA TYR A 43 -6.63 31.53 -0.53
C TYR A 43 -8.06 32.04 -0.73
N GLY A 44 -8.70 32.61 0.29
CA GLY A 44 -10.02 33.23 0.17
C GLY A 44 -11.16 32.24 -0.13
N LYS A 45 -11.00 30.96 0.25
CA LYS A 45 -12.00 29.90 0.04
C LYS A 45 -13.08 29.84 1.13
N LEU A 46 -12.87 30.55 2.25
CA LEU A 46 -13.86 30.61 3.33
C LEU A 46 -15.03 31.53 2.95
N SER A 47 -16.26 31.08 3.22
CA SER A 47 -17.48 31.88 3.01
C SER A 47 -17.51 33.16 3.85
N GLN A 48 -16.90 33.14 5.03
CA GLN A 48 -16.71 34.31 5.89
C GLN A 48 -15.28 34.35 6.44
N PRO A 49 -14.44 35.31 6.03
CA PRO A 49 -13.06 35.43 6.52
C PRO A 49 -12.99 35.73 8.01
N ASN A 50 -12.25 34.90 8.76
CA ASN A 50 -12.05 35.08 10.20
C ASN A 50 -10.98 36.14 10.49
N LYS A 51 -11.40 37.35 10.84
CA LYS A 51 -10.50 38.49 11.16
C LYS A 51 -9.67 38.30 12.44
N ARG A 52 -9.92 37.26 13.23
CA ARG A 52 -9.18 36.96 14.48
C ARG A 52 -8.21 35.79 14.34
N PHE A 53 -8.02 35.27 13.14
CA PHE A 53 -7.08 34.18 12.86
C PHE A 53 -6.04 34.67 11.86
N LEU A 54 -4.76 34.65 12.27
CA LEU A 54 -3.63 35.09 11.44
C LEU A 54 -2.66 33.92 11.25
N PRO A 55 -2.76 33.18 10.13
CA PRO A 55 -1.86 32.08 9.83
C PRO A 55 -0.59 32.56 9.13
N PHE A 56 0.54 31.95 9.50
CA PHE A 56 1.80 32.00 8.74
C PHE A 56 2.19 30.56 8.39
N ILE A 57 2.36 30.28 7.10
CA ILE A 57 2.78 28.96 6.61
C ILE A 57 4.09 29.15 5.86
N TYR A 58 5.14 28.49 6.35
CA TYR A 58 6.44 28.41 5.68
C TYR A 58 6.62 26.98 5.19
N GLU A 59 6.69 26.80 3.88
CA GLU A 59 6.84 25.51 3.21
C GLU A 59 7.46 25.73 1.82
N LEU A 60 7.86 24.63 1.15
CA LEU A 60 8.25 24.69 -0.25
C LEU A 60 7.00 24.75 -1.15
N ASP A 61 7.14 25.35 -2.33
CA ASP A 61 6.04 25.42 -3.30
C ASP A 61 5.82 24.06 -3.99
N SER A 62 6.88 23.26 -4.08
CA SER A 62 6.85 21.94 -4.69
C SER A 62 7.85 21.00 -4.03
N MET A 63 7.55 19.70 -4.04
CA MET A 63 8.46 18.67 -3.53
C MET A 63 9.77 18.62 -4.34
N ASN A 64 9.76 19.03 -5.60
CA ASN A 64 10.95 19.04 -6.47
C ASN A 64 11.91 20.21 -6.18
N GLU A 65 11.69 20.96 -5.10
CA GLU A 65 12.55 22.06 -4.66
C GLU A 65 13.46 21.69 -3.48
N TRP A 66 13.25 20.52 -2.86
CA TRP A 66 13.92 20.13 -1.61
C TRP A 66 15.45 20.03 -1.72
N ASP A 67 15.97 19.71 -2.90
CA ASP A 67 17.39 19.59 -3.20
C ASP A 67 18.00 20.86 -3.82
N LYS A 68 17.20 21.93 -3.94
CA LYS A 68 17.61 23.24 -4.47
C LYS A 68 17.84 24.21 -3.33
N GLU A 69 19.11 24.51 -3.08
CA GLU A 69 19.56 25.34 -1.95
C GLU A 69 18.89 26.73 -1.94
N GLU A 70 18.67 27.31 -3.11
CA GLU A 70 17.99 28.60 -3.29
C GLU A 70 16.52 28.62 -2.84
N CYS A 71 15.87 27.46 -2.75
CA CYS A 71 14.47 27.34 -2.34
C CYS A 71 14.30 27.13 -0.83
N TRP A 72 15.36 26.76 -0.10
CA TRP A 72 15.28 26.38 1.31
C TRP A 72 14.77 27.49 2.23
N ILE A 73 15.03 28.76 1.86
CA ILE A 73 14.59 29.95 2.60
C ILE A 73 13.05 30.06 2.69
N LYS A 74 12.31 29.48 1.72
CA LYS A 74 10.83 29.53 1.70
C LYS A 74 10.23 28.82 2.91
N ALA A 75 10.76 27.64 3.25
CA ALA A 75 10.34 26.87 4.42
C ALA A 75 11.09 27.25 5.70
N ASN A 76 12.29 27.83 5.58
CA ASN A 76 13.17 28.19 6.69
C ASN A 76 13.48 29.69 6.67
N PRO A 77 12.54 30.59 7.02
CA PRO A 77 12.78 32.04 6.98
C PRO A 77 13.92 32.52 7.90
N GLY A 78 14.31 31.72 8.89
CA GLY A 78 15.46 31.94 9.77
C GLY A 78 16.75 31.24 9.33
N LEU A 79 16.86 30.77 8.08
CA LEU A 79 18.08 30.10 7.59
C LEU A 79 19.27 31.08 7.57
N GLY A 80 20.40 30.66 8.14
CA GLY A 80 21.58 31.48 8.36
C GLY A 80 21.60 32.25 9.67
N THR A 81 20.50 32.32 10.42
CA THR A 81 20.43 32.99 11.74
C THR A 81 20.00 32.05 12.86
N ILE A 82 18.94 31.28 12.64
CA ILE A 82 18.38 30.30 13.59
C ILE A 82 18.84 28.88 13.23
N LYS A 83 18.71 28.50 11.96
CA LYS A 83 19.17 27.21 11.42
C LYS A 83 20.38 27.45 10.52
N SER A 84 21.44 26.66 10.63
CA SER A 84 22.62 26.83 9.77
C SER A 84 22.40 26.21 8.38
N TYR A 85 23.02 26.83 7.37
CA TYR A 85 23.05 26.29 6.01
C TYR A 85 23.74 24.93 5.97
N ASP A 86 24.89 24.79 6.66
CA ASP A 86 25.65 23.53 6.68
C ASP A 86 24.85 22.36 7.26
N TYR A 87 24.06 22.59 8.31
CA TYR A 87 23.23 21.54 8.90
C TYR A 87 22.12 21.11 7.93
N LEU A 88 21.41 22.07 7.34
CA LEU A 88 20.33 21.75 6.40
C LEU A 88 20.87 21.03 5.16
N LYS A 89 22.05 21.45 4.68
CA LYS A 89 22.76 20.80 3.57
C LYS A 89 23.13 19.35 3.90
N GLN A 90 23.68 19.09 5.09
CA GLN A 90 23.97 17.72 5.54
C GLN A 90 22.71 16.85 5.60
N MET A 91 21.58 17.39 6.08
CA MET A 91 20.32 16.64 6.11
C MET A 91 19.83 16.32 4.69
N VAL A 92 19.89 17.30 3.78
CA VAL A 92 19.52 17.12 2.37
C VAL A 92 20.41 16.10 1.68
N ASP A 93 21.73 16.18 1.85
CA ASP A 93 22.67 15.24 1.23
C ASP A 93 22.45 13.82 1.77
N LYS A 94 22.25 13.66 3.09
CA LYS A 94 21.85 12.36 3.66
C LYS A 94 20.56 11.83 3.04
N ALA A 95 19.55 12.68 2.82
CA ALA A 95 18.29 12.28 2.19
C ALA A 95 18.41 11.96 0.70
N LYS A 96 19.48 12.39 0.01
CA LYS A 96 19.77 11.94 -1.36
C LYS A 96 20.28 10.49 -1.36
N ASP A 97 21.09 10.14 -0.37
CA ASP A 97 21.68 8.80 -0.24
C ASP A 97 20.74 7.79 0.45
N ASP A 98 19.88 8.26 1.36
CA ASP A 98 18.94 7.46 2.15
C ASP A 98 17.48 7.84 1.85
N ILE A 99 16.85 7.02 0.99
CA ILE A 99 15.45 7.17 0.59
C ILE A 99 14.51 7.11 1.79
N ALA A 100 14.83 6.33 2.84
CA ALA A 100 14.00 6.23 4.04
C ALA A 100 14.11 7.48 4.93
N PHE A 101 15.22 8.21 4.85
CA PHE A 101 15.41 9.47 5.57
C PHE A 101 14.76 10.67 4.87
N LYS A 102 14.60 10.63 3.54
CA LYS A 102 14.00 11.72 2.74
C LYS A 102 12.66 12.25 3.27
N PRO A 103 11.66 11.41 3.65
CA PRO A 103 10.41 11.89 4.23
C PRO A 103 10.63 12.73 5.51
N THR A 104 11.66 12.42 6.30
CA THR A 104 12.00 13.17 7.52
C THR A 104 12.44 14.58 7.18
N VAL A 105 13.33 14.74 6.20
CA VAL A 105 13.78 16.06 5.74
C VAL A 105 12.61 16.85 5.13
N LEU A 106 11.82 16.21 4.27
CA LEU A 106 10.64 16.83 3.67
C LEU A 106 9.66 17.36 4.72
N VAL A 107 9.38 16.58 5.77
CA VAL A 107 8.45 16.97 6.84
C VAL A 107 9.06 18.00 7.79
N LYS A 108 10.26 17.73 8.30
CA LYS A 108 10.84 18.47 9.43
C LYS A 108 11.62 19.70 9.03
N ASP A 109 12.21 19.69 7.84
CA ASP A 109 12.99 20.81 7.34
C ASP A 109 12.25 21.63 6.29
N PHE A 110 11.30 21.04 5.57
CA PHE A 110 10.59 21.72 4.48
C PHE A 110 9.07 21.82 4.67
N ASN A 111 8.54 21.32 5.79
CA ASN A 111 7.12 21.37 6.15
C ASN A 111 6.17 20.71 5.12
N MET A 112 6.69 19.83 4.27
CA MET A 112 5.93 19.12 3.25
C MET A 112 5.12 17.99 3.88
N LYS A 113 3.87 17.80 3.41
CA LYS A 113 3.05 16.68 3.83
C LYS A 113 3.70 15.37 3.38
N GLN A 114 4.00 14.48 4.32
CA GLN A 114 4.42 13.10 4.07
C GLN A 114 3.69 12.17 5.05
N ASN A 115 3.64 10.88 4.73
CA ASN A 115 3.33 9.82 5.68
C ASN A 115 4.63 9.22 6.25
N SER A 116 4.53 8.49 7.36
CA SER A 116 5.68 7.73 7.90
C SER A 116 6.00 6.49 7.05
N ALA A 117 5.21 6.26 6.00
CA ALA A 117 5.31 5.07 5.19
C ALA A 117 6.38 5.31 4.13
N THR A 118 7.31 4.37 4.02
CA THR A 118 8.36 4.39 3.00
C THR A 118 8.08 3.29 2.00
N ALA A 119 8.53 3.44 0.76
CA ALA A 119 8.44 2.36 -0.22
C ALA A 119 9.06 1.09 0.37
N TRP A 120 8.35 -0.03 0.27
CA TRP A 120 8.81 -1.29 0.85
C TRP A 120 10.04 -1.85 0.14
N LEU A 121 10.03 -1.80 -1.20
CA LEU A 121 11.03 -2.41 -2.06
C LEU A 121 11.46 -1.42 -3.15
N THR A 122 12.70 -1.57 -3.61
CA THR A 122 13.19 -0.85 -4.80
C THR A 122 12.80 -1.57 -6.08
N TYR A 123 12.89 -0.88 -7.22
CA TYR A 123 12.58 -1.49 -8.51
C TYR A 123 13.47 -2.70 -8.80
N GLU A 124 14.76 -2.62 -8.49
CA GLU A 124 15.74 -3.68 -8.72
C GLU A 124 15.42 -4.94 -7.92
N VAL A 125 14.84 -4.80 -6.73
CA VAL A 125 14.38 -5.95 -5.92
C VAL A 125 13.15 -6.59 -6.58
N ILE A 126 12.19 -5.77 -7.00
CA ILE A 126 10.92 -6.23 -7.56
C ILE A 126 11.10 -6.85 -8.94
N ASP A 127 11.94 -6.28 -9.79
CA ASP A 127 11.99 -6.60 -11.20
C ASP A 127 12.48 -8.04 -11.44
N ASN A 128 11.60 -8.89 -11.93
CA ASN A 128 11.94 -10.25 -12.32
C ASN A 128 11.23 -10.54 -13.64
N GLU A 129 12.01 -10.72 -14.71
CA GLU A 129 11.48 -10.98 -16.04
C GLU A 129 11.17 -12.46 -16.28
N GLU A 130 11.56 -13.33 -15.35
CA GLU A 130 11.31 -14.77 -15.45
C GLU A 130 9.81 -15.07 -15.52
N ARG A 131 9.46 -15.93 -16.49
CA ARG A 131 8.09 -16.38 -16.75
C ARG A 131 7.85 -17.74 -16.10
N LEU A 132 6.57 -18.06 -15.92
CA LEU A 132 6.21 -19.40 -15.50
C LEU A 132 6.66 -20.42 -16.55
N PRO A 133 7.25 -21.54 -16.10
CA PRO A 133 7.68 -22.61 -17.00
C PRO A 133 6.49 -23.36 -17.61
N ASP A 134 6.71 -24.00 -18.76
CA ASP A 134 5.68 -24.71 -19.55
C ASP A 134 5.32 -26.11 -19.00
N TYR A 135 5.50 -26.32 -17.71
CA TYR A 135 5.22 -27.59 -17.07
C TYR A 135 4.17 -27.42 -15.98
N LYS A 136 3.46 -28.51 -15.68
CA LYS A 136 2.37 -28.49 -14.69
C LYS A 136 2.89 -28.59 -13.27
N PHE A 137 2.19 -27.91 -12.36
CA PHE A 137 2.31 -28.08 -10.92
C PHE A 137 1.10 -28.88 -10.45
N ARG A 138 1.29 -29.74 -9.44
CA ARG A 138 0.19 -30.57 -8.91
C ARG A 138 -0.46 -29.96 -7.67
N TYR A 139 0.34 -29.25 -6.86
CA TYR A 139 -0.10 -28.68 -5.60
C TYR A 139 0.37 -27.23 -5.46
N ALA A 140 -0.45 -26.40 -4.82
CA ALA A 140 -0.10 -25.02 -4.50
C ALA A 140 -0.65 -24.58 -3.13
N ILE A 141 -0.06 -23.49 -2.64
CA ILE A 141 -0.57 -22.71 -1.51
C ILE A 141 -1.27 -21.46 -2.03
N GLY A 142 -2.53 -21.32 -1.68
CA GLY A 142 -3.36 -20.18 -2.05
C GLY A 142 -3.21 -19.00 -1.09
N GLY A 143 -3.51 -17.80 -1.58
CA GLY A 143 -3.79 -16.64 -0.75
C GLY A 143 -4.66 -15.64 -1.47
N MET A 144 -5.49 -14.92 -0.72
CA MET A 144 -6.41 -13.94 -1.30
C MET A 144 -6.51 -12.67 -0.46
N ASP A 145 -6.76 -11.57 -1.16
CA ASP A 145 -7.16 -10.29 -0.58
C ASP A 145 -8.59 -9.97 -0.99
N ALA A 146 -9.48 -10.06 0.00
CA ALA A 146 -10.91 -9.84 -0.14
C ALA A 146 -11.37 -8.55 0.57
N ALA A 147 -10.44 -7.65 0.90
CA ALA A 147 -10.71 -6.47 1.72
C ALA A 147 -11.73 -5.52 1.09
N ASP A 148 -11.63 -5.29 -0.21
CA ASP A 148 -12.48 -4.34 -0.93
C ASP A 148 -13.26 -5.02 -2.06
N SER A 149 -14.58 -4.88 -2.06
CA SER A 149 -15.43 -5.37 -3.16
C SER A 149 -15.65 -4.35 -4.27
N VAL A 150 -15.31 -3.08 -4.08
CA VAL A 150 -15.52 -2.01 -5.09
C VAL A 150 -14.26 -1.65 -5.89
N ASP A 151 -13.10 -2.17 -5.48
CA ASP A 151 -11.80 -1.94 -6.11
C ASP A 151 -11.16 -3.28 -6.59
N LEU A 152 -9.84 -3.30 -6.76
CA LEU A 152 -9.07 -4.45 -7.23
C LEU A 152 -9.08 -5.58 -6.20
N ASN A 153 -9.53 -6.76 -6.60
CA ASN A 153 -9.48 -7.98 -5.81
C ASN A 153 -8.37 -8.88 -6.35
N SER A 154 -7.70 -9.65 -5.50
CA SER A 154 -6.55 -10.47 -5.91
C SER A 154 -6.49 -11.84 -5.23
N ALA A 155 -6.13 -12.86 -5.98
CA ALA A 155 -5.77 -14.18 -5.47
C ALA A 155 -4.48 -14.71 -6.11
N LYS A 156 -3.75 -15.50 -5.34
CA LYS A 156 -2.46 -16.10 -5.69
C LYS A 156 -2.47 -17.60 -5.45
N ALA A 157 -1.71 -18.33 -6.25
CA ALA A 157 -1.33 -19.72 -6.00
C ALA A 157 0.19 -19.85 -6.14
N LEU A 158 0.85 -20.19 -5.03
CA LEU A 158 2.30 -20.38 -4.92
C LEU A 158 2.62 -21.86 -5.13
N CYS A 159 3.47 -22.12 -6.12
CA CYS A 159 3.88 -23.45 -6.53
C CYS A 159 5.39 -23.62 -6.34
N MET A 160 5.82 -24.79 -5.88
CA MET A 160 7.24 -25.18 -5.80
C MET A 160 7.45 -26.53 -6.48
N ARG A 161 8.73 -26.92 -6.64
CA ARG A 161 9.13 -28.23 -7.14
C ARG A 161 10.24 -28.85 -6.31
N PRO A 162 10.30 -30.19 -6.23
CA PRO A 162 11.45 -30.88 -5.66
C PRO A 162 12.75 -30.49 -6.36
N GLY A 163 13.76 -30.13 -5.57
CA GLY A 163 15.08 -29.75 -6.10
C GLY A 163 15.17 -28.37 -6.75
N ASP A 164 14.07 -27.62 -6.83
CA ASP A 164 14.04 -26.24 -7.26
C ASP A 164 13.72 -25.33 -6.08
N ASN A 165 14.57 -24.34 -5.83
CA ASN A 165 14.36 -23.41 -4.73
C ASN A 165 13.37 -22.30 -5.08
N LYS A 166 12.94 -22.16 -6.35
CA LYS A 166 12.03 -21.10 -6.77
C LYS A 166 10.59 -21.30 -6.28
N ILE A 167 9.91 -20.18 -6.08
CA ILE A 167 8.48 -20.10 -5.76
C ILE A 167 7.79 -19.43 -6.94
N TYR A 168 7.00 -20.21 -7.65
CA TYR A 168 6.26 -19.79 -8.83
C TYR A 168 4.88 -19.27 -8.43
N VAL A 169 4.52 -18.06 -8.86
CA VAL A 169 3.27 -17.41 -8.47
C VAL A 169 2.34 -17.32 -9.68
N LYS A 170 1.20 -17.98 -9.57
CA LYS A 170 0.03 -17.75 -10.44
C LYS A 170 -0.86 -16.70 -9.78
N SER A 171 -1.34 -15.76 -10.58
CA SER A 171 -2.08 -14.59 -10.12
C SER A 171 -3.38 -14.46 -10.88
N MET A 172 -4.46 -14.09 -10.19
CA MET A 172 -5.70 -13.63 -10.82
C MET A 172 -6.24 -12.43 -10.06
N TYR A 173 -6.87 -11.53 -10.82
CA TYR A 173 -7.42 -10.29 -10.32
C TYR A 173 -8.85 -10.09 -10.79
N TRP A 174 -9.65 -9.37 -10.02
CA TRP A 174 -11.01 -8.98 -10.38
C TRP A 174 -11.24 -7.49 -10.16
N ILE A 175 -12.07 -6.91 -11.01
CA ILE A 175 -12.54 -5.52 -10.87
C ILE A 175 -14.01 -5.43 -11.28
N PRO A 176 -14.84 -4.60 -10.64
CA PRO A 176 -16.22 -4.40 -11.10
C PRO A 176 -16.27 -3.76 -12.50
N GLU A 177 -17.18 -4.20 -13.35
CA GLU A 177 -17.39 -3.63 -14.71
C GLU A 177 -17.68 -2.14 -14.66
N ASP A 178 -18.51 -1.70 -13.70
CA ASP A 178 -18.81 -0.28 -13.45
C ASP A 178 -17.55 0.59 -13.34
N VAL A 179 -16.47 0.05 -12.81
CA VAL A 179 -15.21 0.78 -12.63
C VAL A 179 -14.59 1.02 -14.01
N ILE A 180 -14.59 0.03 -14.89
CA ILE A 180 -14.10 0.14 -16.28
C ILE A 180 -15.03 1.05 -17.11
N ASP A 181 -16.35 0.87 -17.02
CA ASP A 181 -17.33 1.62 -17.81
C ASP A 181 -17.34 3.12 -17.49
N ARG A 182 -17.19 3.48 -16.20
CA ARG A 182 -17.04 4.90 -15.81
C ARG A 182 -15.80 5.51 -16.46
N PHE A 183 -14.73 4.74 -16.68
CA PHE A 183 -13.51 5.24 -17.32
C PHE A 183 -13.66 5.42 -18.83
N GLU A 184 -14.33 4.48 -19.51
CA GLU A 184 -14.58 4.60 -20.95
C GLU A 184 -15.47 5.81 -21.27
N ASN A 185 -16.51 6.02 -20.46
CA ASN A 185 -17.44 7.14 -20.63
C ASN A 185 -16.82 8.51 -20.34
N GLU A 186 -15.75 8.58 -19.54
CA GLU A 186 -14.98 9.82 -19.30
C GLU A 186 -13.92 10.12 -20.38
N GLY A 187 -13.78 9.26 -21.42
CA GLY A 187 -12.85 9.48 -22.54
C GLY A 187 -11.36 9.36 -22.17
N LYS A 188 -11.04 8.81 -20.99
CA LYS A 188 -9.66 8.64 -20.50
C LYS A 188 -9.15 7.23 -20.83
N ARG A 189 -7.97 7.14 -21.46
CA ARG A 189 -7.28 5.85 -21.76
C ARG A 189 -6.65 5.18 -20.54
N GLN A 190 -6.59 5.89 -19.41
CA GLN A 190 -5.99 5.45 -18.16
C GLN A 190 -7.01 5.77 -17.04
N GLY A 191 -7.34 4.80 -16.19
CA GLY A 191 -8.38 4.95 -15.16
C GLY A 191 -8.04 6.00 -14.08
N ARG A 192 -8.86 6.09 -13.02
CA ARG A 192 -8.60 6.97 -11.86
C ARG A 192 -7.16 6.83 -11.33
N ASP A 193 -6.63 5.61 -11.43
CA ASP A 193 -5.31 5.21 -10.94
C ASP A 193 -4.17 5.33 -11.97
N ASN A 194 -4.46 5.83 -13.16
CA ASN A 194 -3.57 5.84 -14.33
C ASN A 194 -3.20 4.45 -14.87
N VAL A 195 -4.04 3.45 -14.60
CA VAL A 195 -3.81 2.02 -14.86
C VAL A 195 -4.61 1.54 -16.08
N PRO A 196 -4.05 0.69 -16.97
CA PRO A 196 -4.73 0.20 -18.17
C PRO A 196 -5.55 -1.08 -17.90
N TYR A 197 -6.56 -1.02 -17.01
CA TYR A 197 -7.35 -2.20 -16.62
C TYR A 197 -7.98 -2.97 -17.79
N LYS A 198 -8.50 -2.26 -18.80
CA LYS A 198 -9.06 -2.88 -20.01
C LYS A 198 -8.04 -3.75 -20.74
N LEU A 199 -6.82 -3.23 -20.94
CA LEU A 199 -5.74 -3.96 -21.59
C LEU A 199 -5.40 -5.24 -20.81
N TRP A 200 -5.37 -5.17 -19.48
CA TRP A 200 -5.09 -6.33 -18.65
C TRP A 200 -6.21 -7.36 -18.67
N ALA A 201 -7.47 -6.92 -18.77
CA ALA A 201 -8.61 -7.81 -18.97
C ALA A 201 -8.54 -8.51 -20.34
N ASP A 202 -8.27 -7.75 -21.41
CA ASP A 202 -8.08 -8.27 -22.77
C ASP A 202 -6.91 -9.27 -22.87
N GLN A 203 -5.87 -9.08 -22.04
CA GLN A 203 -4.72 -9.98 -21.92
C GLN A 203 -4.98 -11.21 -21.02
N GLY A 204 -6.15 -11.29 -20.38
CA GLY A 204 -6.48 -12.36 -19.43
C GLY A 204 -5.71 -12.31 -18.11
N LEU A 205 -5.06 -11.19 -17.79
CA LEU A 205 -4.35 -10.97 -16.52
C LEU A 205 -5.32 -10.64 -15.38
N MET A 206 -6.53 -10.21 -15.71
CA MET A 206 -7.61 -9.94 -14.77
C MET A 206 -8.97 -10.26 -15.40
N ARG A 207 -10.01 -10.34 -14.58
CA ARG A 207 -11.39 -10.56 -15.01
C ARG A 207 -12.27 -9.41 -14.54
N THR A 208 -13.30 -9.13 -15.30
CA THR A 208 -14.35 -8.19 -14.89
C THR A 208 -15.43 -8.94 -14.13
N PHE A 209 -16.09 -8.26 -13.19
CA PHE A 209 -17.25 -8.79 -12.50
C PHE A 209 -18.46 -7.89 -12.75
N PRO A 210 -19.62 -8.44 -13.16
CA PRO A 210 -20.79 -7.63 -13.48
C PRO A 210 -21.25 -6.74 -12.33
N GLY A 211 -21.54 -5.48 -12.65
CA GLY A 211 -22.05 -4.48 -11.72
C GLY A 211 -20.94 -3.73 -10.95
N ASN A 212 -21.29 -3.25 -9.75
CA ASN A 212 -20.49 -2.30 -8.99
C ASN A 212 -19.67 -2.90 -7.83
N LYS A 213 -19.83 -4.20 -7.57
CA LYS A 213 -19.16 -4.92 -6.49
C LYS A 213 -18.81 -6.34 -6.91
N VAL A 214 -17.57 -6.75 -6.67
CA VAL A 214 -17.10 -8.13 -6.85
C VAL A 214 -17.68 -9.01 -5.73
N ASP A 215 -18.42 -10.05 -6.09
CA ASP A 215 -18.78 -11.12 -5.15
C ASP A 215 -17.53 -11.94 -4.82
N LYS A 216 -17.26 -12.13 -3.53
CA LYS A 216 -16.09 -12.87 -3.02
C LYS A 216 -16.09 -14.34 -3.42
N ARG A 217 -17.21 -14.89 -3.91
CA ARG A 217 -17.27 -16.21 -4.54
C ARG A 217 -16.34 -16.36 -5.74
N VAL A 218 -15.91 -15.27 -6.39
CA VAL A 218 -14.93 -15.35 -7.49
C VAL A 218 -13.63 -16.03 -7.08
N PHE A 219 -13.21 -15.89 -5.82
CA PHE A 219 -12.01 -16.55 -5.31
C PHE A 219 -12.17 -18.06 -5.27
N LEU A 220 -13.31 -18.54 -4.76
CA LEU A 220 -13.65 -19.96 -4.69
C LEU A 220 -13.66 -20.58 -6.09
N GLU A 221 -14.36 -19.93 -7.03
CA GLU A 221 -14.47 -20.40 -8.40
C GLU A 221 -13.12 -20.43 -9.11
N TRP A 222 -12.23 -19.47 -8.85
CA TRP A 222 -10.89 -19.49 -9.43
C TRP A 222 -10.02 -20.63 -8.91
N PHE A 223 -10.04 -20.90 -7.61
CA PHE A 223 -9.29 -22.04 -7.07
C PHE A 223 -9.86 -23.38 -7.56
N LYS A 224 -11.18 -23.47 -7.77
CA LYS A 224 -11.80 -24.64 -8.43
C LYS A 224 -11.36 -24.76 -9.89
N GLU A 225 -11.30 -23.66 -10.62
CA GLU A 225 -10.82 -23.64 -12.00
C GLU A 225 -9.37 -24.10 -12.11
N LEU A 226 -8.47 -23.67 -11.21
CA LEU A 226 -7.09 -24.16 -11.18
C LEU A 226 -7.04 -25.69 -11.00
N ARG A 227 -7.89 -26.24 -10.13
CA ARG A 227 -8.01 -27.69 -9.95
C ARG A 227 -8.55 -28.38 -11.20
N ASP A 228 -9.67 -27.88 -11.73
CA ASP A 228 -10.46 -28.59 -12.75
C ASP A 228 -9.84 -28.47 -14.15
N VAL A 229 -9.19 -27.35 -14.45
CA VAL A 229 -8.58 -27.06 -15.77
C VAL A 229 -7.09 -27.35 -15.79
N GLU A 230 -6.36 -26.94 -14.75
CA GLU A 230 -4.90 -27.05 -14.72
C GLU A 230 -4.39 -28.28 -13.97
N ASP A 231 -5.28 -29.01 -13.28
CA ASP A 231 -4.92 -30.13 -12.41
C ASP A 231 -4.03 -29.68 -11.23
N LEU A 232 -4.23 -28.42 -10.79
CA LEU A 232 -3.50 -27.77 -9.69
C LEU A 232 -4.36 -27.70 -8.43
N TYR A 233 -4.06 -28.55 -7.45
CA TYR A 233 -4.82 -28.63 -6.21
C TYR A 233 -4.30 -27.64 -5.15
N ILE A 234 -5.20 -26.85 -4.56
CA ILE A 234 -4.84 -25.88 -3.52
C ILE A 234 -4.99 -26.53 -2.15
N LEU A 235 -3.88 -26.67 -1.41
CA LEU A 235 -3.86 -27.37 -0.12
C LEU A 235 -4.34 -26.47 1.02
N TYR A 236 -3.80 -25.25 1.07
CA TYR A 236 -4.07 -24.27 2.11
C TYR A 236 -4.26 -22.89 1.48
N ILE A 237 -5.18 -22.08 2.01
CA ILE A 237 -5.52 -20.76 1.49
C ILE A 237 -5.44 -19.75 2.63
N GLY A 238 -4.52 -18.80 2.52
CA GLY A 238 -4.40 -17.67 3.44
C GLY A 238 -5.43 -16.58 3.15
N TYR A 239 -6.16 -16.13 4.16
CA TYR A 239 -7.18 -15.07 4.00
C TYR A 239 -7.31 -14.20 5.24
N ASP A 240 -7.80 -12.97 5.08
CA ASP A 240 -8.18 -12.13 6.22
C ASP A 240 -9.57 -12.53 6.75
N PRO A 241 -9.70 -13.01 8.01
CA PRO A 241 -10.98 -13.39 8.59
C PRO A 241 -12.01 -12.27 8.69
N TRP A 242 -11.62 -11.00 8.64
CA TRP A 242 -12.57 -9.87 8.65
C TRP A 242 -13.39 -9.76 7.37
N HIS A 243 -12.94 -10.41 6.29
CA HIS A 243 -13.44 -10.17 4.96
C HIS A 243 -14.12 -11.38 4.33
N ILE A 244 -14.25 -12.50 5.03
CA ILE A 244 -14.97 -13.68 4.54
C ILE A 244 -16.05 -14.02 5.56
N ASP A 245 -17.31 -14.09 5.11
CA ASP A 245 -18.42 -14.51 5.96
C ASP A 245 -18.42 -16.02 6.20
N ASP A 246 -19.14 -16.45 7.25
CA ASP A 246 -19.20 -17.86 7.66
C ASP A 246 -19.80 -18.78 6.59
N SER A 247 -20.67 -18.27 5.70
CA SER A 247 -21.26 -19.09 4.65
C SER A 247 -20.24 -19.41 3.58
N LEU A 248 -19.56 -18.38 3.06
CA LEU A 248 -18.52 -18.55 2.07
C LEU A 248 -17.35 -19.37 2.65
N LEU A 249 -16.97 -19.14 3.90
CA LEU A 249 -15.95 -19.94 4.58
C LEU A 249 -16.31 -21.44 4.61
N ARG A 250 -17.57 -21.79 4.87
CA ARG A 250 -18.04 -23.18 4.81
C ARG A 250 -17.96 -23.76 3.42
N GLU A 251 -18.34 -22.99 2.39
CA GLU A 251 -18.23 -23.42 0.98
C GLU A 251 -16.77 -23.77 0.63
N PHE A 252 -15.82 -22.92 0.99
CA PHE A 252 -14.38 -23.21 0.83
C PHE A 252 -13.94 -24.50 1.53
N LYS A 253 -14.35 -24.69 2.79
CA LYS A 253 -14.00 -25.88 3.57
C LYS A 253 -14.62 -27.16 3.01
N MET A 254 -15.82 -27.10 2.44
CA MET A 254 -16.43 -28.25 1.76
C MET A 254 -15.65 -28.63 0.49
N GLU A 255 -15.16 -27.64 -0.25
CA GLU A 255 -14.46 -27.87 -1.53
C GLU A 255 -12.99 -28.31 -1.36
N PHE A 256 -12.25 -27.70 -0.42
CA PHE A 256 -10.80 -27.93 -0.24
C PHE A 256 -10.46 -28.67 1.06
N GLY A 257 -11.46 -28.97 1.90
CA GLY A 257 -11.30 -29.66 3.18
C GLY A 257 -11.36 -28.73 4.39
N GLU A 258 -11.72 -29.28 5.55
CA GLU A 258 -12.02 -28.52 6.78
C GLU A 258 -10.87 -27.61 7.26
N ASN A 259 -9.62 -28.03 7.00
CA ASN A 259 -8.41 -27.34 7.44
C ASN A 259 -7.74 -26.50 6.34
N SER A 260 -8.38 -26.34 5.18
CA SER A 260 -7.79 -25.63 4.03
C SER A 260 -7.68 -24.12 4.25
N MET A 261 -8.61 -23.52 4.99
CA MET A 261 -8.70 -22.07 5.16
C MET A 261 -7.90 -21.61 6.39
N ILE A 262 -6.81 -20.85 6.16
CA ILE A 262 -5.88 -20.40 7.20
C ILE A 262 -6.08 -18.89 7.46
N PRO A 263 -6.55 -18.49 8.66
CA PRO A 263 -6.79 -17.08 8.96
C PRO A 263 -5.49 -16.31 9.20
N ILE A 264 -5.27 -15.27 8.40
CA ILE A 264 -4.12 -14.36 8.46
C ILE A 264 -4.57 -12.99 8.96
N ARG A 265 -4.30 -12.69 10.23
CA ARG A 265 -4.65 -11.38 10.83
C ARG A 265 -3.71 -10.29 10.31
N GLN A 266 -4.28 -9.25 9.70
CA GLN A 266 -3.54 -8.14 9.09
C GLN A 266 -2.94 -7.20 10.15
N GLY A 267 -1.75 -7.53 10.65
CA GLY A 267 -1.04 -6.68 11.62
C GLY A 267 0.42 -7.04 11.75
N VAL A 268 1.19 -6.13 12.37
CA VAL A 268 2.65 -6.22 12.56
C VAL A 268 3.09 -7.60 13.06
N LEU A 269 2.40 -8.15 14.06
CA LEU A 269 2.76 -9.43 14.68
C LEU A 269 2.75 -10.60 13.68
N THR A 270 1.78 -10.62 12.76
CA THR A 270 1.61 -11.70 11.79
C THR A 270 2.47 -11.48 10.55
N LEU A 271 2.58 -10.22 10.09
CA LEU A 271 3.07 -9.90 8.75
C LEU A 271 4.53 -9.43 8.69
N SER A 272 5.09 -8.93 9.80
CA SER A 272 6.43 -8.32 9.79
C SER A 272 7.51 -9.29 9.30
N GLN A 273 7.59 -10.49 9.88
CA GLN A 273 8.60 -11.47 9.50
C GLN A 273 8.39 -11.99 8.07
N PRO A 274 7.17 -12.39 7.65
CA PRO A 274 6.91 -12.80 6.27
C PRO A 274 7.26 -11.74 5.24
N MET A 275 7.01 -10.46 5.53
CA MET A 275 7.43 -9.38 4.63
C MET A 275 8.95 -9.25 4.55
N LYS A 276 9.68 -9.38 5.66
CA LYS A 276 11.15 -9.34 5.60
C LYS A 276 11.72 -10.49 4.76
N ASP A 277 11.19 -11.69 4.95
CA ASP A 277 11.62 -12.89 4.23
C ASP A 277 11.23 -12.82 2.75
N LEU A 278 10.01 -12.37 2.45
CA LEU A 278 9.55 -12.18 1.07
C LEU A 278 10.38 -11.12 0.34
N ALA A 279 10.80 -10.04 1.02
CA ALA A 279 11.71 -9.05 0.44
C ALA A 279 13.08 -9.65 0.09
N ALA A 280 13.62 -10.53 0.94
CA ALA A 280 14.88 -11.24 0.68
C ALA A 280 14.74 -12.23 -0.50
N ASP A 281 13.61 -12.95 -0.58
CA ASP A 281 13.32 -13.88 -1.67
C ASP A 281 13.08 -13.17 -3.01
N LEU A 282 12.43 -12.00 -3.01
CA LEU A 282 12.32 -11.14 -4.19
C LEU A 282 13.70 -10.62 -4.63
N GLY A 283 14.52 -10.17 -3.67
CA GLY A 283 15.87 -9.67 -3.93
C GLY A 283 16.80 -10.73 -4.52
N SER A 284 16.65 -11.99 -4.10
CA SER A 284 17.41 -13.13 -4.64
C SER A 284 16.78 -13.77 -5.89
N LYS A 285 15.72 -13.17 -6.45
CA LYS A 285 14.98 -13.67 -7.63
C LYS A 285 14.40 -15.07 -7.47
N ARG A 286 14.11 -15.45 -6.22
CA ARG A 286 13.47 -16.73 -5.87
C ARG A 286 11.97 -16.73 -6.18
N ILE A 287 11.31 -15.57 -6.10
CA ILE A 287 9.88 -15.42 -6.44
C ILE A 287 9.73 -15.14 -7.94
N VAL A 288 9.06 -16.05 -8.65
CA VAL A 288 8.75 -15.93 -10.08
C VAL A 288 7.26 -15.66 -10.26
N TYR A 289 6.89 -14.38 -10.38
CA TYR A 289 5.50 -13.93 -10.53
C TYR A 289 5.07 -13.76 -12.00
N ASN A 290 5.65 -14.56 -12.89
CA ASN A 290 5.40 -14.55 -14.32
C ASN A 290 5.65 -13.19 -15.00
N ASN A 291 6.48 -12.31 -14.43
CA ASN A 291 6.62 -10.91 -14.83
C ASN A 291 5.25 -10.24 -15.10
N ASN A 292 4.28 -10.53 -14.22
CA ASN A 292 2.93 -9.98 -14.27
C ASN A 292 2.98 -8.47 -13.96
N PRO A 293 2.49 -7.59 -14.86
CA PRO A 293 2.57 -6.15 -14.67
C PRO A 293 1.72 -5.64 -13.49
N ILE A 294 0.64 -6.34 -13.13
CA ILE A 294 -0.23 -5.98 -12.00
C ILE A 294 0.49 -6.27 -10.69
N ASP A 295 1.15 -7.42 -10.59
CA ASP A 295 2.00 -7.78 -9.44
C ASP A 295 3.13 -6.77 -9.25
N LYS A 296 3.85 -6.45 -10.33
CA LYS A 296 4.93 -5.46 -10.32
C LYS A 296 4.44 -4.10 -9.84
N MET A 297 3.29 -3.65 -10.34
CA MET A 297 2.66 -2.39 -9.91
C MET A 297 2.29 -2.42 -8.42
N CYS A 298 1.64 -3.49 -7.94
CA CYS A 298 1.26 -3.61 -6.54
C CYS A 298 2.48 -3.61 -5.60
N LEU A 299 3.55 -4.32 -5.96
CA LEU A 299 4.79 -4.34 -5.20
C LEU A 299 5.43 -2.95 -5.13
N LEU A 300 5.49 -2.22 -6.25
CA LEU A 300 6.01 -0.84 -6.31
C LEU A 300 5.17 0.15 -5.49
N ASN A 301 3.87 -0.06 -5.45
CA ASN A 301 2.93 0.78 -4.72
C ASN A 301 2.94 0.52 -3.20
N THR A 302 3.51 -0.60 -2.76
CA THR A 302 3.46 -1.00 -1.36
C THR A 302 4.40 -0.15 -0.52
N GLU A 303 3.83 0.51 0.48
CA GLU A 303 4.59 1.25 1.48
C GLU A 303 4.54 0.49 2.81
N VAL A 304 5.56 0.65 3.66
CA VAL A 304 5.63 0.05 4.99
C VAL A 304 5.63 1.09 6.09
N LYS A 305 4.90 0.80 7.15
CA LYS A 305 5.07 1.47 8.44
C LYS A 305 6.03 0.65 9.28
N VAL A 306 7.09 1.30 9.76
CA VAL A 306 8.08 0.70 10.66
C VAL A 306 7.77 1.10 12.10
N ASP A 307 7.75 0.14 13.02
CA ASP A 307 7.62 0.41 14.45
C ASP A 307 8.98 0.68 15.12
N VAL A 308 8.97 1.03 16.41
CA VAL A 308 10.19 1.32 17.19
C VAL A 308 11.16 0.14 17.31
N ASN A 309 10.68 -1.08 17.10
CA ASN A 309 11.45 -2.32 17.17
C ASN A 309 11.94 -2.78 15.78
N GLY A 310 11.71 -1.98 14.73
CA GLY A 310 12.07 -2.33 13.36
C GLY A 310 11.15 -3.39 12.73
N ASN A 311 9.96 -3.62 13.28
CA ASN A 311 8.95 -4.44 12.62
C ASN A 311 8.24 -3.64 11.55
N ILE A 312 7.82 -4.31 10.50
CA ILE A 312 7.15 -3.69 9.35
C ILE A 312 5.73 -4.21 9.21
N GLN A 313 4.87 -3.39 8.62
CA GLN A 313 3.54 -3.80 8.17
C GLN A 313 3.21 -3.08 6.87
N PRO A 314 2.46 -3.70 5.96
CA PRO A 314 2.07 -3.05 4.73
C PRO A 314 1.03 -1.99 5.06
N VAL A 315 1.13 -0.83 4.42
CA VAL A 315 0.14 0.23 4.50
C VAL A 315 -0.18 0.73 3.11
N LYS A 316 -1.45 1.02 2.86
CA LYS A 316 -1.84 1.76 1.67
C LYS A 316 -1.27 3.18 1.82
N GLY A 317 -0.51 3.62 0.82
CA GLY A 317 0.02 4.98 0.80
C GLY A 317 -1.09 6.04 0.81
N LEU A 318 -0.72 7.32 0.94
CA LEU A 318 -1.70 8.41 0.95
C LEU A 318 -2.52 8.53 -0.34
N ASP A 319 -1.95 8.07 -1.44
CA ASP A 319 -2.64 8.02 -2.71
C ASP A 319 -3.52 6.77 -2.77
N SER A 320 -4.84 6.94 -2.62
CA SER A 320 -5.82 5.85 -2.66
C SER A 320 -5.82 5.09 -3.99
N ARG A 321 -5.20 5.65 -5.02
CA ARG A 321 -4.99 5.04 -6.34
C ARG A 321 -3.89 4.00 -6.37
N LYS A 322 -2.95 4.05 -5.42
CA LYS A 322 -1.88 3.04 -5.29
C LYS A 322 -2.48 1.75 -4.76
N ARG A 323 -2.74 0.81 -5.67
CA ARG A 323 -3.28 -0.52 -5.36
C ARG A 323 -2.17 -1.43 -4.85
N ILE A 324 -2.46 -2.20 -3.81
CA ILE A 324 -1.50 -3.11 -3.15
C ILE A 324 -2.08 -4.52 -2.98
N ASP A 325 -3.26 -4.79 -3.52
CA ASP A 325 -4.06 -6.00 -3.30
C ASP A 325 -3.31 -7.27 -3.77
N GLY A 326 -2.55 -7.12 -4.87
CA GLY A 326 -1.60 -8.14 -5.35
C GLY A 326 -0.52 -8.48 -4.33
N THR A 327 0.01 -7.47 -3.63
CA THR A 327 1.02 -7.66 -2.59
C THR A 327 0.42 -8.30 -1.34
N ILE A 328 -0.78 -7.87 -0.91
CA ILE A 328 -1.45 -8.43 0.28
C ILE A 328 -1.76 -9.91 0.07
N SER A 329 -2.38 -10.27 -1.05
CA SER A 329 -2.66 -11.67 -1.39
C SER A 329 -1.39 -12.52 -1.49
N LEU A 330 -0.28 -11.97 -1.99
CA LEU A 330 1.03 -12.62 -2.00
C LEU A 330 1.59 -12.83 -0.59
N ILE A 331 1.54 -11.82 0.28
CA ILE A 331 1.99 -11.92 1.68
C ILE A 331 1.17 -12.98 2.43
N CYS A 332 -0.16 -13.01 2.24
CA CYS A 332 -1.04 -14.02 2.82
C CYS A 332 -0.64 -15.43 2.39
N ALA A 333 -0.47 -15.66 1.08
CA ALA A 333 -0.05 -16.96 0.57
C ALA A 333 1.36 -17.36 1.07
N TYR A 334 2.30 -16.41 1.07
CA TYR A 334 3.67 -16.64 1.47
C TYR A 334 3.76 -16.97 2.97
N LYS A 335 2.97 -16.30 3.83
CA LYS A 335 2.87 -16.66 5.25
C LYS A 335 2.39 -18.10 5.43
N VAL A 336 1.34 -18.51 4.71
CA VAL A 336 0.86 -19.90 4.78
C VAL A 336 1.92 -20.86 4.27
N LEU A 337 2.62 -20.52 3.20
CA LEU A 337 3.72 -21.34 2.66
C LEU A 337 4.84 -21.51 3.71
N GLN A 338 5.22 -20.46 4.44
CA GLN A 338 6.21 -20.55 5.51
C GLN A 338 5.73 -21.47 6.65
N ASP A 339 4.47 -21.31 7.09
CA ASP A 339 3.90 -22.11 8.18
C ASP A 339 3.73 -23.59 7.80
N LYS A 340 3.54 -23.88 6.51
CA LYS A 340 3.24 -25.19 5.96
C LYS A 340 4.35 -25.77 5.10
N MET A 341 5.56 -25.20 5.17
CA MET A 341 6.67 -25.55 4.27
C MET A 341 6.98 -27.05 4.32
N ASP A 342 7.13 -27.63 5.51
CA ASP A 342 7.49 -29.04 5.68
C ASP A 342 6.39 -29.98 5.14
N GLU A 343 5.12 -29.66 5.44
CA GLU A 343 3.97 -30.42 4.92
C GLU A 343 3.91 -30.32 3.39
N TYR A 344 4.10 -29.11 2.85
CA TYR A 344 4.06 -28.88 1.41
C TYR A 344 5.19 -29.59 0.68
N GLN A 345 6.42 -29.53 1.20
CA GLN A 345 7.58 -30.23 0.63
C GLN A 345 7.44 -31.75 0.66
N SER A 346 6.71 -32.31 1.63
CA SER A 346 6.46 -33.76 1.71
C SER A 346 5.51 -34.29 0.64
N ILE A 347 4.74 -33.40 -0.01
CA ILE A 347 3.69 -33.74 -0.97
C ILE A 347 4.11 -33.50 -2.43
N ILE A 348 5.00 -32.52 -2.67
CA ILE A 348 5.42 -32.12 -4.03
C ILE A 348 6.51 -32.99 -4.65
#